data_AF-A0A660UL72-F1
#
_entry.id   AF-A0A660UL72-F1
#
_cell.length_a   1.000
_cell.length_b   1.000
_cell.length_c   1.000
_cell.angle_alpha   90.00
_cell.angle_beta   90.00
_cell.angle_gamma   90.00
#
_symmetry.space_group_name_H-M   'P 1'
#
loop_
_entity.id
_entity.type
_entity.pdbx_description
1 polymer ?
#
loop_
_entity_poly.entity_id
_entity_poly.type
_entity_poly.pdbx_seq_one_letter_code
_entity_poly.pdbx_strand_id
1 'polypeptide(L)'
;MTSHNDRSVIRYGIAELYGQIFAELTAEEIRELAKSPFKSQPCPFRGGPCNKKGGVCSLRLYEKSGDFGIPFSDEVVTMCPNRFLENGIVFSWIGKELLSIDTPIVLRELPFLVSKEGAKEKAVGKIDMVLVDTRKDHLSWCALEMQAVYFSGKGMASDFRVMKNWRDEGIPFPQEQRRPDFRSSGPKRLMPQLQVKVPTIARWGRKTAVVVDLPFWNA
;
A
#
# COMPACT_ATOMS: atom_id res chain seq x y z
N MET A 1 11.22 30.28 -37.03
CA MET A 1 10.98 30.08 -35.59
C MET A 1 10.25 28.76 -35.43
N THR A 2 11.00 27.66 -35.34
CA THR A 2 10.46 26.32 -35.11
C THR A 2 10.07 26.21 -33.64
N SER A 3 8.78 26.21 -33.33
CA SER A 3 8.28 25.88 -32.00
C SER A 3 8.66 24.44 -31.69
N HIS A 4 9.70 24.24 -30.87
CA HIS A 4 9.89 22.97 -30.20
C HIS A 4 8.69 22.77 -29.29
N ASN A 5 7.83 21.84 -29.69
CA ASN A 5 6.77 21.31 -28.86
C ASN A 5 7.45 20.51 -27.74
N ASP A 6 7.93 21.21 -26.72
CA ASP A 6 8.61 20.61 -25.58
C ASP A 6 7.55 19.86 -24.78
N ARG A 7 7.39 18.56 -25.07
CA ARG A 7 6.43 17.72 -24.36
C ARG A 7 6.90 17.63 -22.91
N SER A 8 6.06 18.14 -22.01
CA SER A 8 6.16 17.94 -20.57
C SER A 8 6.53 16.49 -20.25
N VAL A 9 7.69 16.28 -19.63
CA VAL A 9 8.11 14.93 -19.22
C VAL A 9 7.46 14.62 -17.88
N ILE A 10 6.55 13.64 -17.88
CA ILE A 10 5.78 13.24 -16.69
C ILE A 10 6.18 11.83 -16.27
N ARG A 11 6.45 11.62 -14.97
CA ARG A 11 6.86 10.31 -14.40
C ARG A 11 6.27 10.06 -13.03
N TYR A 12 6.06 8.78 -12.70
CA TYR A 12 5.76 8.38 -11.33
C TYR A 12 7.01 8.46 -10.43
N GLY A 13 6.86 9.21 -9.34
CA GLY A 13 7.83 9.33 -8.26
C GLY A 13 7.22 8.96 -6.91
N ILE A 14 8.03 9.10 -5.86
CA ILE A 14 7.61 8.86 -4.48
C ILE A 14 6.59 9.94 -4.07
N ALA A 15 5.41 9.54 -3.59
CA ALA A 15 4.43 10.47 -3.02
C ALA A 15 4.56 10.53 -1.48
N GLU A 16 4.72 9.37 -0.85
CA GLU A 16 5.01 9.27 0.58
C GLU A 16 6.27 8.44 0.84
N LEU A 17 7.17 8.96 1.68
CA LEU A 17 8.39 8.30 2.12
C LEU A 17 8.33 8.10 3.65
N TYR A 18 8.33 6.84 4.10
CA TYR A 18 8.14 6.48 5.51
C TYR A 18 6.87 7.08 6.15
N GLY A 19 5.85 7.36 5.33
CA GLY A 19 4.58 7.96 5.73
C GLY A 19 4.58 9.49 5.79
N GLN A 20 5.67 10.15 5.41
CA GLN A 20 5.71 11.60 5.24
C GLN A 20 5.43 11.99 3.78
N ILE A 21 4.74 13.11 3.57
CA ILE A 21 4.44 13.63 2.23
C ILE A 21 5.73 14.13 1.58
N PHE A 22 6.17 13.44 0.53
CA PHE A 22 7.49 13.65 -0.06
C PHE A 22 7.70 15.05 -0.62
N ALA A 23 6.62 15.67 -1.14
CA ALA A 23 6.65 17.01 -1.70
C ALA A 23 6.75 18.12 -0.62
N GLU A 24 6.55 17.79 0.65
CA GLU A 24 6.64 18.71 1.78
C GLU A 24 7.98 18.61 2.53
N LEU A 25 8.83 17.66 2.14
CA LEU A 25 10.14 17.47 2.76
C LEU A 25 11.14 18.51 2.28
N THR A 26 11.96 18.97 3.21
CA THR A 26 13.16 19.75 2.94
C THR A 26 14.24 18.88 2.28
N ALA A 27 15.21 19.52 1.62
CA ALA A 27 16.35 18.81 1.05
C ALA A 27 17.14 18.00 2.10
N GLU A 28 17.18 18.48 3.35
CA GLU A 28 17.82 17.78 4.47
C GLU A 28 17.09 16.50 4.85
N GLU A 29 15.78 16.58 5.09
CA GLU A 29 14.95 15.41 5.42
C GLU A 29 15.00 14.35 4.31
N ILE A 30 14.97 14.77 3.04
CA ILE A 30 15.13 13.86 1.89
C ILE A 30 16.45 13.09 1.99
N ARG A 31 17.57 13.79 2.26
CA ARG A 31 18.89 13.15 2.39
C ARG A 31 18.93 12.19 3.57
N GLU A 32 18.41 12.59 4.72
CA GLU A 32 18.41 11.80 5.94
C GLU A 32 17.61 10.49 5.77
N LEU A 33 16.38 10.60 5.26
CA LEU A 33 15.53 9.44 5.00
C LEU A 33 16.13 8.52 3.92
N ALA A 34 16.75 9.09 2.88
CA ALA A 34 17.37 8.30 1.81
C ALA A 34 18.62 7.53 2.26
N LYS A 35 19.35 8.04 3.27
CA LYS A 35 20.52 7.37 3.87
C LYS A 35 20.14 6.35 4.93
N SER A 36 19.00 6.54 5.58
CA SER A 36 18.57 5.73 6.70
C SER A 36 18.24 4.28 6.30
N PRO A 37 18.74 3.27 7.03
CA PRO A 37 18.28 1.89 6.87
C PRO A 37 16.77 1.81 7.13
N PHE A 38 16.00 1.18 6.25
CA PHE A 38 14.53 1.15 6.37
C PHE A 38 14.03 0.59 7.72
N LYS A 39 14.73 -0.38 8.31
CA LYS A 39 14.39 -0.94 9.63
C LYS A 39 14.68 -0.01 10.81
N SER A 40 15.41 1.09 10.60
CA SER A 40 15.61 2.13 11.62
C SER A 40 14.47 3.14 11.64
N GLN A 41 13.69 3.23 10.57
CA GLN A 41 12.64 4.21 10.42
C GLN A 41 11.33 3.68 11.01
N PRO A 42 10.62 4.46 11.84
CA PRO A 42 9.31 4.08 12.33
C PRO A 42 8.32 4.00 11.18
N CYS A 43 7.39 3.05 11.23
CA CYS A 43 6.24 3.03 10.36
C CYS A 43 5.04 3.59 11.12
N PRO A 44 4.52 4.77 10.74
CA PRO A 44 3.45 5.44 11.49
C PRO A 44 2.16 4.61 11.52
N PHE A 45 1.97 3.70 10.55
CA PHE A 45 0.72 2.97 10.39
C PHE A 45 0.63 1.65 11.17
N ARG A 46 1.75 1.11 11.67
CA ARG A 46 1.76 -0.23 12.34
C ARG A 46 2.45 -0.28 13.70
N GLY A 47 2.83 0.87 14.26
CA GLY A 47 3.42 0.96 15.61
C GLY A 47 4.76 0.23 15.76
N GLY A 48 5.58 0.17 14.71
CA GLY A 48 6.88 -0.51 14.73
C GLY A 48 7.75 -0.15 13.52
N PRO A 49 8.92 -0.79 13.35
CA PRO A 49 9.84 -0.46 12.25
C PRO A 49 9.22 -0.66 10.86
N CYS A 50 9.62 0.18 9.91
CA CYS A 50 9.27 -0.01 8.51
C CYS A 50 9.85 -1.33 7.99
N ASN A 51 9.02 -2.11 7.30
CA ASN A 51 9.39 -3.39 6.70
C ASN A 51 9.46 -3.34 5.16
N LYS A 52 9.16 -2.19 4.55
CA LYS A 52 9.27 -2.00 3.11
C LYS A 52 10.65 -1.44 2.78
N LYS A 53 11.42 -2.17 1.96
CA LYS A 53 12.73 -1.71 1.49
C LYS A 53 12.58 -0.36 0.79
N GLY A 54 13.31 0.65 1.28
CA GLY A 54 13.26 2.02 0.78
C GLY A 54 12.05 2.83 1.24
N GLY A 55 11.17 2.32 2.10
CA GLY A 55 10.15 3.16 2.75
C GLY A 55 9.07 3.79 1.87
N VAL A 56 9.01 3.50 0.57
CA VAL A 56 8.07 4.13 -0.37
C VAL A 56 6.64 3.65 -0.09
N CYS A 57 5.82 4.48 0.53
CA CYS A 57 4.45 4.12 0.91
C CYS A 57 3.49 4.24 -0.28
N SER A 58 3.69 5.23 -1.15
CA SER A 58 2.84 5.53 -2.30
C SER A 58 3.59 6.24 -3.43
N LEU A 59 2.98 6.31 -4.62
CA LEU A 59 3.49 7.02 -5.80
C LEU A 59 2.52 8.09 -6.27
N ARG A 60 3.06 9.14 -6.91
CA ARG A 60 2.29 10.14 -7.67
C ARG A 60 3.01 10.55 -8.93
N LEU A 61 2.30 11.20 -9.85
CA LEU A 61 2.88 11.79 -11.05
C LEU A 61 3.58 13.11 -10.73
N TYR A 62 4.76 13.29 -11.30
CA TYR A 62 5.53 14.52 -11.29
C TYR A 62 5.81 14.97 -12.72
N GLU A 63 5.73 16.27 -12.95
CA GLU A 63 6.20 16.94 -14.16
C GLU A 63 7.64 17.43 -13.94
N LYS A 64 8.47 17.34 -14.98
CA LYS A 64 9.86 17.78 -14.94
C LYS A 64 9.97 19.29 -15.12
N SER A 65 10.64 19.97 -14.19
CA SER A 65 11.07 21.37 -14.33
C SER A 65 12.57 21.44 -13.99
N GLY A 66 13.44 21.52 -15.00
CA GLY A 66 14.88 21.34 -14.79
C GLY A 66 15.18 19.97 -14.17
N ASP A 67 15.90 19.92 -13.05
CA ASP A 67 16.13 18.69 -12.28
C ASP A 67 15.06 18.42 -11.21
N PHE A 68 14.07 19.30 -11.10
CA PHE A 68 13.01 19.25 -10.10
C PHE A 68 11.78 18.48 -10.59
N GLY A 69 11.13 17.79 -9.67
CA GLY A 69 9.78 17.28 -9.86
C GLY A 69 8.76 18.23 -9.29
N ILE A 70 7.73 18.55 -10.06
CA ILE A 70 6.57 19.31 -9.57
C ILE A 70 5.40 18.32 -9.53
N PRO A 71 4.67 18.18 -8.40
CA PRO A 71 3.48 17.36 -8.35
C PRO A 71 2.52 17.69 -9.51
N PHE A 72 2.26 16.70 -10.37
CA PHE A 72 1.43 16.88 -11.56
C PHE A 72 -0.02 16.43 -11.33
N SER A 73 -0.25 15.58 -10.33
CA SER A 73 -1.56 15.06 -9.98
C SER A 73 -1.68 14.88 -8.47
N ASP A 74 -2.89 15.11 -7.96
CA ASP A 74 -3.30 14.79 -6.59
C ASP A 74 -3.61 13.30 -6.42
N GLU A 75 -3.71 12.56 -7.52
CA GLU A 75 -3.87 11.11 -7.47
C GLU A 75 -2.60 10.45 -6.92
N VAL A 76 -2.77 9.73 -5.81
CA VAL A 76 -1.72 8.97 -5.12
C VAL A 76 -2.09 7.50 -5.13
N VAL A 77 -1.14 6.67 -5.55
CA VAL A 77 -1.31 5.21 -5.62
C VAL A 77 -0.55 4.54 -4.49
N THR A 78 -1.25 3.79 -3.65
CA THR A 78 -0.72 3.12 -2.47
C THR A 78 0.09 1.89 -2.87
N MET A 79 1.36 1.85 -2.44
CA MET A 79 2.31 0.77 -2.74
C MET A 79 2.65 -0.11 -1.54
N CYS A 80 2.24 0.30 -0.34
CA CYS A 80 2.49 -0.40 0.90
C CYS A 80 1.16 -0.74 1.57
N PRO A 81 0.83 -2.03 1.82
CA PRO A 81 -0.45 -2.38 2.45
C PRO A 81 -0.55 -1.86 3.90
N ASN A 82 0.58 -1.63 4.58
CA ASN A 82 0.55 -1.03 5.91
C ASN A 82 -0.06 0.39 5.89
N ARG A 83 -0.01 1.12 4.77
CA ARG A 83 -0.59 2.47 4.64
C ARG A 83 -2.10 2.51 4.92
N PHE A 84 -2.81 1.43 4.60
CA PHE A 84 -4.25 1.31 4.89
C PHE A 84 -4.58 1.10 6.38
N LEU A 85 -3.59 0.84 7.22
CA LEU A 85 -3.77 0.67 8.66
C LEU A 85 -3.92 2.01 9.40
N GLU A 86 -3.78 3.12 8.68
CA GLU A 86 -3.85 4.48 9.20
C GLU A 86 -5.07 4.69 10.11
N ASN A 87 -4.78 5.00 11.38
CA ASN A 87 -5.74 5.29 12.43
C ASN A 87 -6.86 4.24 12.60
N GLY A 88 -6.70 3.03 12.06
CA GLY A 88 -7.73 2.00 12.05
C GLY A 88 -9.01 2.39 11.31
N ILE A 89 -9.02 3.45 10.49
CA ILE A 89 -10.21 4.03 9.85
C ILE A 89 -10.98 2.95 9.08
N VAL A 90 -10.24 2.17 8.29
CA VAL A 90 -10.81 1.08 7.49
C VAL A 90 -11.48 0.03 8.38
N PHE A 91 -10.89 -0.30 9.52
CA PHE A 91 -11.45 -1.30 10.42
C PHE A 91 -12.73 -0.81 11.08
N SER A 92 -12.75 0.43 11.57
CA SER A 92 -13.94 1.03 12.15
C SER A 92 -15.08 1.14 11.13
N TRP A 93 -14.78 1.57 9.91
CA TRP A 93 -15.79 1.65 8.85
C TRP A 93 -16.38 0.27 8.51
N ILE A 94 -15.53 -0.75 8.29
CA ILE A 94 -16.03 -2.11 7.99
C ILE A 94 -16.79 -2.69 9.18
N GLY A 95 -16.30 -2.50 10.41
CA GLY A 95 -17.00 -2.92 11.62
C GLY A 95 -18.41 -2.34 11.68
N LYS A 96 -18.56 -1.06 11.36
CA LYS A 96 -19.85 -0.37 11.36
C LYS A 96 -20.78 -0.94 10.29
N GLU A 97 -20.29 -1.05 9.05
CA GLU A 97 -21.11 -1.46 7.91
C GLU A 97 -21.48 -2.96 7.92
N LEU A 98 -20.57 -3.82 8.38
CA LEU A 98 -20.75 -5.27 8.29
C LEU A 98 -21.14 -5.94 9.61
N LEU A 99 -20.75 -5.36 10.75
CA LEU A 99 -20.96 -5.94 12.08
C LEU A 99 -21.79 -5.05 13.00
N SER A 100 -22.10 -3.81 12.58
CA SER A 100 -22.80 -2.78 13.39
C SER A 100 -22.05 -2.41 14.68
N ILE A 101 -20.71 -2.30 14.58
CA ILE A 101 -19.81 -1.97 15.71
C ILE A 101 -18.75 -0.95 15.29
N ASP A 102 -18.40 0.01 16.14
CA ASP A 102 -17.40 1.03 15.78
C ASP A 102 -15.95 0.56 15.96
N THR A 103 -15.73 -0.39 16.88
CA THR A 103 -14.39 -0.86 17.28
C THR A 103 -14.31 -2.39 17.25
N PRO A 104 -14.15 -3.00 16.06
CA PRO A 104 -13.94 -4.44 15.95
C PRO A 104 -12.61 -4.88 16.53
N ILE A 105 -12.57 -6.09 17.09
CA ILE A 105 -11.31 -6.77 17.37
C ILE A 105 -10.74 -7.24 16.03
N VAL A 106 -9.49 -6.89 15.74
CA VAL A 106 -8.80 -7.25 14.50
C VAL A 106 -7.82 -8.40 14.76
N LEU A 107 -8.12 -9.56 14.20
CA LEU A 107 -7.22 -10.72 14.17
C LEU A 107 -6.48 -10.74 12.84
N ARG A 108 -5.18 -11.06 12.85
CA ARG A 108 -4.32 -11.05 11.64
C ARG A 108 -3.80 -12.44 11.32
N GLU A 109 -3.63 -12.72 10.04
CA GLU A 109 -2.95 -13.90 9.50
C GLU A 109 -3.52 -15.25 9.99
N LEU A 110 -4.85 -15.36 10.04
CA LEU A 110 -5.50 -16.58 10.49
C LEU A 110 -5.40 -17.69 9.43
N PRO A 111 -5.10 -18.94 9.82
CA PRO A 111 -5.10 -20.07 8.90
C PRO A 111 -6.41 -20.19 8.12
N PHE A 112 -6.31 -20.32 6.80
CA PHE A 112 -7.44 -20.55 5.89
C PHE A 112 -7.35 -21.95 5.32
N LEU A 113 -8.27 -22.82 5.78
CA LEU A 113 -8.31 -24.25 5.50
C LEU A 113 -7.06 -24.99 5.99
N VAL A 114 -7.25 -26.18 6.52
CA VAL A 114 -6.16 -27.00 7.06
C VAL A 114 -6.22 -28.36 6.37
N SER A 115 -5.12 -28.78 5.75
CA SER A 115 -5.03 -30.14 5.24
C SER A 115 -4.80 -31.10 6.41
N LYS A 116 -5.53 -32.22 6.40
CA LYS A 116 -5.37 -33.32 7.36
C LYS A 116 -4.37 -34.38 6.88
N GLU A 117 -3.54 -34.07 5.89
CA GLU A 117 -2.56 -35.02 5.35
C GLU A 117 -1.30 -35.08 6.23
N GLY A 118 -1.12 -36.21 6.92
CA GLY A 118 0.06 -36.50 7.76
C GLY A 118 -0.10 -36.11 9.24
N ALA A 119 0.98 -36.24 10.00
CA ALA A 119 1.00 -36.01 11.46
C ALA A 119 0.96 -34.53 11.89
N LYS A 120 0.94 -33.57 10.94
CA LYS A 120 0.90 -32.13 11.23
C LYS A 120 -0.10 -31.43 10.33
N GLU A 121 -1.04 -30.74 10.96
CA GLU A 121 -1.98 -29.83 10.31
C GLU A 121 -1.23 -28.71 9.56
N LYS A 122 -1.48 -28.57 8.25
CA LYS A 122 -0.87 -27.52 7.43
C LYS A 122 -1.94 -26.61 6.84
N ALA A 123 -1.82 -25.32 7.12
CA ALA A 123 -2.70 -24.32 6.53
C ALA A 123 -2.52 -24.24 5.00
N VAL A 124 -3.61 -24.28 4.25
CA VAL A 124 -3.61 -24.18 2.77
C VAL A 124 -3.46 -22.72 2.33
N GLY A 125 -3.87 -21.77 3.18
CA GLY A 125 -3.64 -20.35 3.02
C GLY A 125 -3.83 -19.60 4.34
N LYS A 126 -3.94 -18.27 4.26
CA LYS A 126 -4.30 -17.41 5.39
C LYS A 126 -5.37 -16.42 4.97
N ILE A 127 -6.30 -16.09 5.86
CA ILE A 127 -7.10 -14.86 5.77
C ILE A 127 -6.23 -13.75 6.33
N ASP A 128 -6.10 -12.66 5.59
CA ASP A 128 -5.23 -11.56 5.98
C ASP A 128 -5.66 -10.97 7.32
N MET A 129 -6.96 -10.63 7.43
CA MET A 129 -7.55 -10.09 8.65
C MET A 129 -8.97 -10.60 8.87
N VAL A 130 -9.36 -10.73 10.13
CA VAL A 130 -10.74 -11.01 10.55
C VAL A 130 -11.15 -9.99 11.60
N LEU A 131 -12.28 -9.33 11.35
CA LEU A 131 -12.90 -8.39 12.28
C LEU A 131 -13.97 -9.12 13.07
N VAL A 132 -13.98 -8.95 14.39
CA VAL A 132 -14.83 -9.71 15.31
C VAL A 132 -15.63 -8.77 16.22
N ASP A 133 -16.93 -9.04 16.35
CA ASP A 133 -17.81 -8.56 17.42
C ASP A 133 -17.96 -9.66 18.48
N THR A 134 -17.56 -9.38 19.72
CA THR A 134 -17.69 -10.29 20.87
C THR A 134 -18.82 -9.93 21.82
N ARG A 135 -19.62 -8.90 21.51
CA ARG A 135 -20.73 -8.44 22.39
C ARG A 135 -21.95 -9.36 22.33
N LYS A 136 -22.01 -10.26 21.35
CA LYS A 136 -23.11 -11.22 21.14
C LYS A 136 -22.69 -12.60 21.64
N ASP A 137 -23.67 -13.39 22.07
CA ASP A 137 -23.46 -14.78 22.52
C ASP A 137 -22.92 -15.70 21.42
N HIS A 138 -23.08 -15.30 20.15
CA HIS A 138 -22.51 -15.97 19.00
C HIS A 138 -21.44 -15.10 18.34
N LEU A 139 -20.34 -15.73 17.91
CA LEU A 139 -19.26 -15.06 17.22
C LEU A 139 -19.77 -14.42 15.91
N SER A 140 -19.77 -13.10 15.84
CA SER A 140 -20.08 -12.33 14.62
C SER A 140 -18.79 -11.76 14.06
N TRP A 141 -18.49 -12.08 12.80
CA TRP A 141 -17.22 -11.71 12.19
C TRP A 141 -17.32 -11.58 10.68
N CYS A 142 -16.39 -10.82 10.10
CA CYS A 142 -16.18 -10.73 8.67
C CYS A 142 -14.69 -10.85 8.33
N ALA A 143 -14.38 -11.46 7.19
CA ALA A 143 -13.02 -11.48 6.67
C ALA A 143 -12.70 -10.13 6.01
N LEU A 144 -11.41 -9.79 5.98
CA LEU A 144 -10.88 -8.60 5.33
C LEU A 144 -9.59 -8.96 4.58
N GLU A 145 -9.60 -8.66 3.28
CA GLU A 145 -8.44 -8.73 2.39
C GLU A 145 -8.03 -7.31 1.98
N MET A 146 -6.73 -6.98 2.05
CA MET A 146 -6.22 -5.67 1.66
C MET A 146 -5.18 -5.81 0.55
N GLN A 147 -5.30 -5.00 -0.51
CA GLN A 147 -4.35 -5.05 -1.61
C GLN A 147 -3.87 -3.66 -1.98
N ALA A 148 -2.56 -3.44 -1.77
CA ALA A 148 -1.83 -2.32 -2.35
C ALA A 148 -1.32 -2.66 -3.75
N VAL A 149 -0.93 -1.64 -4.51
CA VAL A 149 -0.50 -1.79 -5.90
C VAL A 149 1.01 -2.12 -5.96
N TYR A 150 1.38 -3.06 -6.83
CA TYR A 150 2.76 -3.26 -7.28
C TYR A 150 3.12 -2.22 -8.33
N PHE A 151 4.41 -1.97 -8.57
CA PHE A 151 4.81 -1.17 -9.74
C PHE A 151 5.61 -2.02 -10.72
N SER A 152 5.56 -1.60 -11.98
CA SER A 152 6.36 -2.12 -13.07
C SER A 152 7.33 -1.05 -13.57
N GLY A 153 8.49 -1.47 -14.11
CA GLY A 153 9.56 -0.59 -14.58
C GLY A 153 10.81 -0.69 -13.71
N LYS A 154 11.69 0.31 -13.79
CA LYS A 154 12.94 0.28 -13.00
C LYS A 154 12.67 0.60 -11.53
N GLY A 155 13.44 -0.06 -10.66
CA GLY A 155 13.38 0.15 -9.21
C GLY A 155 13.85 1.55 -8.79
N MET A 156 13.67 1.86 -7.50
CA MET A 156 13.95 3.19 -6.92
C MET A 156 15.43 3.49 -6.69
N ALA A 157 16.34 2.57 -7.03
CA ALA A 157 17.74 2.69 -6.64
C ALA A 157 18.44 3.94 -7.19
N SER A 158 18.06 4.38 -8.41
CA SER A 158 18.53 5.63 -9.01
C SER A 158 18.04 6.86 -8.26
N ASP A 159 16.75 6.91 -7.93
CA ASP A 159 16.17 8.00 -7.15
C ASP A 159 16.87 8.12 -5.79
N PHE A 160 17.05 7.00 -5.07
CA PHE A 160 17.77 7.01 -3.79
C PHE A 160 19.22 7.49 -3.91
N ARG A 161 19.90 7.26 -5.04
CA ARG A 161 21.26 7.80 -5.24
C ARG A 161 21.26 9.32 -5.36
N VAL A 162 20.26 9.88 -6.04
CA VAL A 162 20.11 11.34 -6.16
C VAL A 162 19.70 11.93 -4.82
N MET A 163 18.66 11.38 -4.19
CA MET A 163 18.13 11.85 -2.89
C MET A 163 19.22 11.93 -1.80
N LYS A 164 20.15 10.97 -1.74
CA LYS A 164 21.25 10.97 -0.76
C LYS A 164 22.19 12.17 -0.86
N ASN A 165 22.26 12.79 -2.04
CA ASN A 165 23.16 13.89 -2.35
C ASN A 165 22.41 15.18 -2.74
N TRP A 166 21.07 15.18 -2.65
CA TRP A 166 20.21 16.28 -3.07
C TRP A 166 20.42 17.51 -2.16
N ARG A 167 20.71 18.68 -2.73
CA ARG A 167 21.04 19.90 -1.97
C ARG A 167 20.10 21.07 -2.22
N ASP A 168 19.37 21.05 -3.33
CA ASP A 168 18.51 22.15 -3.75
C ASP A 168 17.14 22.05 -3.08
N GLU A 169 16.53 23.20 -2.78
CA GLU A 169 15.17 23.24 -2.23
C GLU A 169 14.14 22.73 -3.25
N GLY A 170 13.17 21.95 -2.77
CA GLY A 170 12.27 21.17 -3.61
C GLY A 170 12.72 19.72 -3.78
N ILE A 171 12.06 19.00 -4.69
CA ILE A 171 12.23 17.55 -4.82
C ILE A 171 12.94 17.17 -6.13
N PRO A 172 13.82 16.15 -6.11
CA PRO A 172 14.44 15.65 -7.32
C PRO A 172 13.41 15.00 -8.24
N PHE A 173 13.48 15.30 -9.54
CA PHE A 173 12.64 14.63 -10.54
C PHE A 173 12.91 13.11 -10.56
N PRO A 174 11.89 12.24 -10.73
CA PRO A 174 12.11 10.80 -10.83
C PRO A 174 13.06 10.41 -11.96
N GLN A 175 14.09 9.63 -11.61
CA GLN A 175 15.21 9.36 -12.51
C GLN A 175 14.86 8.34 -13.59
N GLU A 176 13.90 7.47 -13.31
CA GLU A 176 13.56 6.35 -14.19
C GLU A 176 12.06 6.22 -14.40
N GLN A 177 11.68 5.67 -15.56
CA GLN A 177 10.29 5.38 -15.85
C GLN A 177 9.81 4.17 -15.02
N ARG A 178 8.69 4.36 -14.35
CA ARG A 178 7.91 3.31 -13.68
C ARG A 178 6.44 3.70 -13.66
N ARG A 179 5.59 2.74 -13.34
CA ARG A 179 4.15 2.97 -13.21
C ARG A 179 3.52 1.97 -12.24
N PRO A 180 2.40 2.32 -11.59
CA PRO A 180 1.50 1.36 -10.98
C PRO A 180 1.19 0.20 -11.94
N ASP A 181 1.19 -1.02 -11.42
CA ASP A 181 0.90 -2.26 -12.13
C ASP A 181 -0.38 -2.88 -11.59
N PHE A 182 -1.51 -2.31 -12.01
CA PHE A 182 -2.84 -2.78 -11.64
C PHE A 182 -3.12 -4.21 -12.11
N ARG A 183 -2.63 -4.60 -13.30
CA ARG A 183 -2.79 -5.96 -13.84
C ARG A 183 -2.12 -7.00 -12.95
N SER A 184 -0.91 -6.74 -12.47
CA SER A 184 -0.22 -7.67 -11.57
C SER A 184 -0.80 -7.64 -10.15
N SER A 185 -1.44 -6.55 -9.74
CA SER A 185 -2.02 -6.40 -8.39
C SER A 185 -3.43 -6.99 -8.27
N GLY A 186 -4.29 -6.76 -9.26
CA GLY A 186 -5.67 -7.25 -9.28
C GLY A 186 -5.77 -8.64 -9.89
N PRO A 187 -5.84 -8.76 -11.23
CA PRO A 187 -6.06 -10.03 -11.92
C PRO A 187 -5.09 -11.17 -11.57
N LYS A 188 -3.80 -10.88 -11.33
CA LYS A 188 -2.80 -11.94 -11.06
C LYS A 188 -2.64 -12.29 -9.58
N ARG A 189 -3.18 -11.49 -8.65
CA ARG A 189 -2.88 -11.63 -7.21
C ARG A 189 -4.15 -11.56 -6.38
N LEU A 190 -4.87 -10.45 -6.40
CA LEU A 190 -6.09 -10.30 -5.62
C LEU A 190 -7.20 -11.24 -6.11
N MET A 191 -7.46 -11.27 -7.42
CA MET A 191 -8.56 -12.06 -7.98
C MET A 191 -8.44 -13.58 -7.66
N PRO A 192 -7.28 -14.24 -7.85
CA PRO A 192 -7.11 -15.64 -7.44
C PRO A 192 -7.36 -15.86 -5.94
N GLN A 193 -6.94 -14.94 -5.08
CA GLN A 193 -7.20 -15.05 -3.65
C GLN A 193 -8.70 -14.96 -3.34
N LEU A 194 -9.40 -14.01 -3.95
CA LEU A 194 -10.85 -13.84 -3.75
C LEU A 194 -11.64 -15.04 -4.26
N GLN A 195 -11.29 -15.58 -5.43
CA GLN A 195 -11.93 -16.76 -6.01
C GLN A 195 -11.82 -17.99 -5.11
N VAL A 196 -10.73 -18.13 -4.37
CA VAL A 196 -10.51 -19.23 -3.42
C VAL A 196 -11.20 -18.96 -2.07
N LYS A 197 -11.05 -17.76 -1.52
CA LYS A 197 -11.47 -17.43 -0.15
C LYS A 197 -12.98 -17.12 -0.06
N VAL A 198 -13.49 -16.27 -0.94
CA VAL A 198 -14.85 -15.71 -0.82
C VAL A 198 -15.95 -16.79 -0.87
N PRO A 199 -15.94 -17.76 -1.80
CA PRO A 199 -16.99 -18.78 -1.83
C PRO A 199 -17.05 -19.62 -0.56
N THR A 200 -15.89 -19.92 0.02
CA THR A 200 -15.79 -20.71 1.26
C THR A 200 -16.28 -19.93 2.47
N ILE A 201 -15.86 -18.66 2.60
CA ILE A 201 -16.29 -17.76 3.68
C ILE A 201 -17.81 -17.50 3.60
N ALA A 202 -18.33 -17.32 2.38
CA ALA A 202 -19.76 -17.16 2.15
C ALA A 202 -20.57 -18.41 2.55
N ARG A 203 -20.05 -19.63 2.27
CA ARG A 203 -20.67 -20.89 2.73
C ARG A 203 -20.70 -21.01 4.26
N TRP A 204 -19.80 -20.36 4.98
CA TRP A 204 -19.84 -20.25 6.44
C TRP A 204 -20.84 -19.19 6.95
N GLY A 205 -21.59 -18.55 6.05
CA GLY A 205 -22.53 -17.48 6.37
C GLY A 205 -21.85 -16.15 6.71
N ARG A 206 -20.62 -15.91 6.25
CA ARG A 206 -19.81 -14.74 6.60
C ARG A 206 -19.52 -13.88 5.39
N LYS A 207 -19.36 -12.57 5.62
CA LYS A 207 -19.00 -11.59 4.59
C LYS A 207 -17.49 -11.41 4.51
N THR A 208 -17.01 -11.05 3.32
CA THR A 208 -15.63 -10.63 3.08
C THR A 208 -15.61 -9.18 2.60
N ALA A 209 -14.88 -8.32 3.29
CA ALA A 209 -14.54 -6.98 2.83
C ALA A 209 -13.22 -7.01 2.04
N VAL A 210 -13.11 -6.16 1.03
CA VAL A 210 -11.89 -5.99 0.24
C VAL A 210 -11.53 -4.50 0.23
N VAL A 211 -10.28 -4.19 0.55
CA VAL A 211 -9.79 -2.81 0.63
C VAL A 211 -8.69 -2.59 -0.40
N VAL A 212 -8.94 -1.62 -1.27
CA VAL A 212 -8.04 -1.09 -2.29
C VAL A 212 -8.15 0.43 -2.28
N ASP A 213 -7.15 1.12 -2.82
CA ASP A 213 -7.24 2.57 -3.04
C ASP A 213 -8.05 2.89 -4.30
N LEU A 214 -8.53 4.15 -4.39
CA LEU A 214 -9.40 4.60 -5.47
C LEU A 214 -8.77 4.44 -6.88
N PRO A 215 -7.48 4.75 -7.10
CA PRO A 215 -6.87 4.53 -8.41
C PRO A 215 -6.88 3.07 -8.83
N PHE A 216 -6.71 2.14 -7.88
CA PHE A 216 -6.78 0.71 -8.18
C PHE A 216 -8.22 0.25 -8.43
N TRP A 217 -9.20 0.79 -7.71
CA TRP A 217 -10.61 0.50 -8.00
C TRP A 217 -11.03 0.93 -9.41
N ASN A 218 -10.53 2.06 -9.89
CA ASN A 218 -10.90 2.64 -11.18
C ASN A 218 -10.08 2.11 -12.39
N ALA A 219 -9.10 1.23 -12.16
CA ALA A 219 -8.12 0.79 -13.16
C ALA A 219 -8.58 -0.35 -14.08
#